data_AF-A0A6N3A1B0-F1
#
_entry.id   AF-A0A6N3A1B0-F1
#
_cell.length_a   1.000
_cell.length_b   1.000
_cell.length_c   1.000
_cell.angle_alpha   90.00
_cell.angle_beta   90.00
_cell.angle_gamma   90.00
#
_symmetry.space_group_name_H-M   'P 1'
#
loop_
_entity.id
_entity.type
_entity.pdbx_description
1 polymer ?
#
loop_
_entity_poly.entity_id
_entity_poly.type
_entity_poly.pdbx_seq_one_letter_code
_entity_poly.pdbx_strand_id
1 'polypeptide(L)'
;MDRKEEHAMALQAARARAAKQEYILKGPRPETHSATMPAYCYTAMCPDPELREPVWRRHRRQPAVRAAKVERICLICRKRWPAECSRKNCDCERQGHLYAIGGYNHPSCRRNKHGV
;
A
#
# COMPACT_ATOMS: atom_id res chain seq x y z
N MET A 1 -43.58 -19.39 3.53
CA MET A 1 -43.46 -17.96 3.20
C MET A 1 -44.61 -17.61 2.28
N ASP A 2 -45.33 -16.53 2.57
CA ASP A 2 -46.51 -16.17 1.79
C ASP A 2 -46.07 -15.60 0.44
N ARG A 3 -46.74 -15.95 -0.67
CA ARG A 3 -46.30 -15.60 -2.03
C ARG A 3 -46.23 -14.07 -2.24
N LYS A 4 -46.99 -13.33 -1.42
CA LYS A 4 -46.99 -11.86 -1.36
C LYS A 4 -45.74 -11.31 -0.66
N GLU A 5 -45.25 -11.99 0.37
CA GLU A 5 -44.03 -11.61 1.10
C GLU A 5 -42.79 -11.79 0.23
N GLU A 6 -42.71 -12.90 -0.52
CA GLU A 6 -41.63 -13.15 -1.48
C GLU A 6 -41.57 -12.08 -2.57
N HIS A 7 -42.74 -11.68 -3.11
CA HIS A 7 -42.83 -10.62 -4.11
C HIS A 7 -42.44 -9.24 -3.53
N ALA A 8 -42.85 -8.94 -2.30
CA ALA A 8 -42.47 -7.70 -1.62
C ALA A 8 -40.95 -7.62 -1.39
N MET A 9 -40.32 -8.72 -0.96
CA MET A 9 -38.86 -8.81 -0.80
C MET A 9 -38.13 -8.66 -2.13
N ALA A 10 -38.62 -9.29 -3.21
CA ALA A 10 -38.02 -9.16 -4.54
C ALA A 10 -38.09 -7.73 -5.08
N LEU A 11 -39.23 -7.05 -4.90
CA LEU A 11 -39.41 -5.65 -5.31
C LEU A 11 -38.51 -4.71 -4.50
N GLN A 12 -38.39 -4.94 -3.20
CA GLN A 12 -37.49 -4.16 -2.35
C GLN A 12 -36.01 -4.36 -2.74
N ALA A 13 -35.61 -5.60 -3.04
CA ALA A 13 -34.26 -5.89 -3.53
C ALA A 13 -33.99 -5.23 -4.89
N ALA A 14 -34.95 -5.23 -5.81
CA ALA A 14 -34.84 -4.56 -7.10
C ALA A 14 -34.68 -3.04 -6.93
N ARG A 15 -35.47 -2.41 -6.06
CA ARG A 15 -35.36 -0.98 -5.73
C ARG A 15 -34.00 -0.64 -5.10
N ALA A 16 -33.52 -1.48 -4.19
CA ALA A 16 -32.20 -1.30 -3.57
C ALA A 16 -31.06 -1.39 -4.59
N ARG A 17 -31.15 -2.29 -5.58
CA ARG A 17 -30.19 -2.37 -6.69
C ARG A 17 -30.25 -1.12 -7.58
N ALA A 18 -31.46 -0.67 -7.93
CA ALA A 18 -31.66 0.54 -8.74
C ALA A 18 -31.11 1.80 -8.05
N ALA A 19 -31.36 1.98 -6.75
CA ALA A 19 -30.83 3.10 -5.98
C ALA A 19 -29.30 3.12 -5.92
N LYS A 20 -28.66 1.93 -5.76
CA LYS A 20 -27.20 1.81 -5.83
C LYS A 20 -26.66 2.17 -7.21
N GLN A 21 -27.35 1.75 -8.27
CA GLN A 21 -26.95 2.08 -9.64
C GLN A 21 -27.05 3.59 -9.90
N GLU A 22 -28.12 4.24 -9.44
CA GLU A 22 -28.25 5.70 -9.55
C GLU A 22 -27.13 6.44 -8.81
N TYR A 23 -26.76 5.99 -7.61
CA TYR A 23 -25.63 6.54 -6.87
C TYR A 23 -24.29 6.33 -7.58
N ILE A 24 -24.06 5.19 -8.22
CA ILE A 24 -22.82 4.94 -8.98
C ILE A 24 -22.73 5.88 -10.20
N LEU A 25 -23.87 6.19 -10.84
CA LEU A 25 -23.90 7.04 -12.03
C LEU A 25 -23.85 8.54 -11.72
N LYS A 26 -24.53 8.99 -10.66
CA LYS A 26 -24.68 10.42 -10.31
C LYS A 26 -23.85 10.85 -9.11
N GLY A 27 -23.23 9.91 -8.41
CA GLY A 27 -22.41 10.17 -7.23
C GLY A 27 -21.17 11.00 -7.56
N PRO A 28 -20.52 11.55 -6.52
CA PRO A 28 -19.26 12.25 -6.70
C PRO A 28 -18.25 11.30 -7.35
N ARG A 29 -17.40 11.85 -8.24
CA ARG A 29 -16.29 11.08 -8.80
C ARG A 29 -15.44 10.55 -7.66
N PRO A 30 -15.03 9.27 -7.70
CA PRO A 30 -14.18 8.71 -6.66
C PRO A 30 -12.85 9.47 -6.63
N GLU A 31 -12.38 9.83 -5.45
CA GLU A 31 -11.07 10.46 -5.24
C GLU A 31 -9.93 9.42 -5.20
N THR A 32 -10.03 8.40 -6.06
CA THR A 32 -8.98 7.37 -6.16
C THR A 32 -7.90 7.83 -7.13
N HIS A 33 -6.65 7.38 -6.90
CA HIS A 33 -5.53 7.68 -7.80
C HIS A 33 -5.85 7.34 -9.27
N SER A 34 -6.51 6.21 -9.52
CA SER A 34 -6.94 5.79 -10.86
C SER A 34 -8.00 6.68 -11.50
N ALA A 35 -8.80 7.40 -10.71
CA ALA A 35 -9.86 8.28 -11.20
C ALA A 35 -9.36 9.72 -11.41
N THR A 36 -8.35 10.14 -10.65
CA THR A 36 -7.74 11.47 -10.75
C THR A 36 -6.62 11.53 -11.77
N MET A 37 -5.91 10.43 -12.01
CA MET A 37 -4.70 10.42 -12.86
C MET A 37 -5.00 10.11 -14.32
N PRO A 38 -4.21 10.66 -15.26
CA PRO A 38 -4.39 10.39 -16.68
C PRO A 38 -4.05 8.94 -17.02
N ALA A 39 -4.61 8.47 -18.13
CA ALA A 39 -4.25 7.20 -18.73
C ALA A 39 -2.73 7.14 -18.98
N TYR A 40 -2.13 5.97 -18.78
CA TYR A 40 -0.71 5.71 -19.00
C TYR A 40 0.24 6.59 -18.14
N CYS A 41 -0.22 7.10 -17.00
CA CYS A 41 0.62 7.79 -16.03
C CYS A 41 1.90 6.99 -15.70
N TYR A 42 3.03 7.68 -15.55
CA TYR A 42 4.37 7.13 -15.32
C TYR A 42 4.95 6.31 -16.48
N THR A 43 4.37 6.44 -17.67
CA THR A 43 4.90 5.85 -18.90
C THR A 43 5.11 6.92 -19.97
N ALA A 44 5.88 6.61 -21.02
CA ALA A 44 6.13 7.53 -22.12
C ALA A 44 4.87 7.95 -22.89
N MET A 45 3.79 7.16 -22.82
CA MET A 45 2.52 7.42 -23.49
C MET A 45 1.59 8.35 -22.68
N CYS A 46 1.99 8.79 -21.48
CA CYS A 46 1.18 9.72 -20.70
C CYS A 46 0.98 11.03 -21.47
N PRO A 47 -0.27 11.54 -21.58
CA PRO A 47 -0.56 12.81 -22.23
C PRO A 47 0.10 13.99 -21.53
N ASP A 48 0.21 13.94 -20.20
CA ASP A 48 0.93 14.92 -19.40
C ASP A 48 2.43 14.55 -19.30
N PRO A 49 3.35 15.37 -19.85
CA PRO A 49 4.80 15.14 -19.79
C PRO A 49 5.37 15.09 -18.37
N GLU A 50 4.85 15.89 -17.43
CA GLU A 50 5.36 15.91 -16.06
C GLU A 50 5.09 14.60 -15.35
N LEU A 51 3.98 13.96 -15.69
CA LEU A 51 3.53 12.68 -15.14
C LEU A 51 4.15 11.47 -15.85
N ARG A 52 4.98 11.64 -16.89
CA ARG A 52 5.71 10.54 -17.55
C ARG A 52 6.79 9.96 -16.66
N GLU A 53 7.35 10.76 -15.75
CA GLU A 53 8.36 10.28 -14.81
C GLU A 53 7.72 9.67 -13.57
N PRO A 54 8.09 8.43 -13.18
CA PRO A 54 7.61 7.83 -11.95
C PRO A 54 7.99 8.69 -10.73
N VAL A 55 7.10 8.73 -9.72
CA VAL A 55 7.26 9.54 -8.50
C VAL A 55 8.64 9.36 -7.84
N TRP A 56 9.22 8.15 -7.90
CA TRP A 56 10.55 7.88 -7.36
C TRP A 56 11.68 8.58 -8.12
N ARG A 57 11.54 8.89 -9.41
CA ARG A 57 12.54 9.66 -10.20
C ARG A 57 12.49 11.15 -9.91
N ARG A 58 11.33 11.69 -9.55
CA ARG A 58 11.20 13.08 -9.06
C ARG A 58 12.04 13.30 -7.80
N HIS A 59 12.24 12.25 -7.01
CA HIS A 59 13.20 12.24 -5.90
C HIS A 59 14.58 11.74 -6.36
N ARG A 60 15.19 12.42 -7.35
CA ARG A 60 16.55 12.11 -7.87
C ARG A 60 17.67 12.19 -6.82
N ARG A 61 17.34 12.59 -5.58
CA ARG A 61 18.22 12.57 -4.39
C ARG A 61 17.67 11.66 -3.28
N GLN A 62 17.16 10.48 -3.59
CA GLN A 62 17.19 9.44 -2.56
C GLN A 62 18.60 8.85 -2.57
N PRO A 63 19.45 9.10 -1.54
CA PRO A 63 20.67 8.34 -1.40
C PRO A 63 20.29 6.86 -1.46
N ALA A 64 21.07 6.04 -2.18
CA ALA A 64 20.85 4.60 -2.33
C ALA A 64 20.24 4.04 -1.04
N VAL A 65 19.08 3.37 -1.13
CA VAL A 65 18.33 2.89 0.05
C VAL A 65 19.25 2.03 0.91
N ARG A 66 19.90 2.66 1.88
CA ARG A 66 20.79 2.02 2.84
C ARG A 66 19.94 1.75 4.06
N ALA A 67 20.06 0.53 4.59
CA ALA A 67 19.47 0.22 5.88
C ALA A 67 20.00 1.23 6.91
N ALA A 68 19.10 1.89 7.63
CA ALA A 68 19.44 2.80 8.71
C ALA A 68 20.08 2.05 9.89
N LYS A 69 19.69 0.78 10.05
CA LYS A 69 20.25 -0.15 11.04
C LYS A 69 20.29 -1.54 10.44
N VAL A 70 21.40 -2.26 10.58
CA VAL A 70 21.47 -3.70 10.29
C VAL A 70 21.41 -4.43 11.62
N GLU A 71 20.60 -5.49 11.69
CA GLU A 71 20.50 -6.40 12.82
C GLU A 71 20.48 -7.83 12.30
N ARG A 72 20.55 -8.82 13.20
CA ARG A 72 20.30 -10.22 12.86
C ARG A 72 19.06 -10.72 13.58
N ILE A 73 18.27 -11.55 12.92
CA ILE A 73 17.02 -12.10 13.45
C ILE A 73 17.01 -13.62 13.37
N CYS A 74 16.57 -14.27 14.45
CA CYS A 74 16.20 -15.68 14.40
C CYS A 74 14.77 -15.79 13.85
N LEU A 75 14.56 -16.50 12.74
CA LEU A 75 13.20 -16.66 12.18
C LEU A 75 12.32 -17.60 12.99
N ILE A 76 12.90 -18.38 13.92
CA ILE A 76 12.14 -19.28 14.81
C ILE A 76 11.56 -18.51 15.99
N CYS A 77 12.40 -17.84 16.79
CA CYS A 77 11.97 -17.16 18.02
C CYS A 77 11.87 -15.64 17.90
N ARG A 78 12.15 -15.07 16.71
CA ARG A 78 12.12 -13.62 16.40
C ARG A 78 13.03 -12.74 17.27
N LYS A 79 13.89 -13.32 18.11
CA LYS A 79 14.89 -12.58 18.88
C LYS A 79 15.86 -11.88 17.93
N ARG A 80 16.11 -10.59 18.21
CA ARG A 80 17.03 -9.73 17.46
C ARG A 80 18.38 -9.69 18.13
N TRP A 81 19.42 -9.61 17.31
CA TRP A 81 20.82 -9.62 17.70
C TRP A 81 21.57 -8.47 17.00
N PRO A 82 22.62 -7.92 17.62
CA PRO A 82 23.49 -6.94 16.97
C PRO A 82 24.08 -7.47 15.66
N ALA A 83 24.30 -6.59 14.68
CA ALA A 83 24.90 -7.00 13.39
C ALA A 83 26.33 -7.54 13.55
N GLU A 84 27.08 -7.00 14.50
CA GLU A 84 28.47 -7.41 14.79
C GLU A 84 28.54 -8.75 15.55
N CYS A 85 27.40 -9.34 15.91
CA CYS A 85 27.38 -10.61 16.61
C CYS A 85 27.96 -11.72 15.71
N SER A 86 29.07 -12.32 16.14
CA SER A 86 29.78 -13.39 15.43
C SER A 86 29.02 -14.72 15.40
N ARG A 87 27.98 -14.87 16.23
CA ARG A 87 27.18 -16.09 16.33
C ARG A 87 26.44 -16.37 15.03
N LYS A 88 26.43 -17.62 14.58
CA LYS A 88 25.63 -18.04 13.42
C LYS A 88 24.21 -18.49 13.81
N ASN A 89 24.06 -18.99 15.03
CA ASN A 89 22.81 -19.58 15.52
C ASN A 89 22.31 -18.85 16.77
N CYS A 90 21.00 -18.92 16.99
CA CYS A 90 20.29 -18.36 18.13
C CYS A 90 20.25 -19.36 19.29
N ASP A 91 20.28 -18.84 20.51
CA ASP A 91 20.19 -19.61 21.77
C ASP A 91 18.77 -20.16 22.05
N CYS A 92 17.88 -20.21 21.07
CA CYS A 92 16.59 -20.89 21.24
C CYS A 92 16.78 -22.40 21.23
N GLU A 93 15.87 -23.15 21.84
CA GLU A 93 15.92 -24.63 21.90
C GLU A 93 16.11 -25.30 20.53
N ARG A 94 15.54 -24.69 19.48
CA ARG A 94 15.64 -25.17 18.09
C ARG A 94 16.90 -24.72 17.34
N GLN A 95 17.82 -24.01 18.00
CA GLN A 95 19.08 -23.51 17.46
C GLN A 95 18.97 -22.85 16.07
N GLY A 96 17.97 -21.98 15.88
CA GLY A 96 17.69 -21.37 14.58
C GLY A 96 18.83 -20.48 14.08
N HIS A 97 19.07 -20.50 12.76
CA HIS A 97 20.08 -19.65 12.13
C HIS A 97 19.70 -18.15 12.24
N LEU A 98 20.72 -17.29 12.37
CA LEU A 98 20.59 -15.84 12.46
C LEU A 98 20.75 -15.19 11.09
N TYR A 99 19.66 -14.62 10.57
CA TYR A 99 19.60 -13.96 9.27
C TYR A 99 19.82 -12.45 9.42
N ALA A 100 20.56 -11.83 8.50
CA ALA A 100 20.70 -10.38 8.48
C ALA A 100 19.37 -9.72 8.06
N ILE A 101 19.00 -8.65 8.75
CA ILE A 101 17.82 -7.82 8.44
C ILE A 101 18.20 -6.34 8.53
N GLY A 102 17.79 -5.59 7.51
CA GLY A 102 17.92 -4.13 7.50
C GLY A 102 16.64 -3.46 8.00
N GLY A 103 16.76 -2.56 8.97
CA GLY A 103 15.75 -1.56 9.28
C GLY A 103 15.93 -0.38 8.32
N TYR A 104 14.94 -0.13 7.48
CA TYR A 104 14.95 0.99 6.54
C TYR A 104 14.18 2.15 7.15
N ASN A 105 14.78 3.34 7.16
CA ASN A 105 14.00 4.54 7.44
C ASN A 105 13.04 4.71 6.27
N HIS A 106 11.74 4.72 6.56
CA HIS A 106 10.77 5.16 5.56
C HIS A 106 11.16 6.60 5.18
N PRO A 107 11.25 6.95 3.89
CA PRO A 107 11.44 8.34 3.52
C PRO A 107 10.30 9.12 4.20
N SER A 108 10.68 10.04 5.10
CA SER A 108 9.71 10.94 5.68
C SER A 108 9.19 11.80 4.53
N CYS A 109 7.98 11.52 4.06
CA CYS A 109 7.26 12.48 3.26
C CYS A 109 7.03 13.69 4.17
N ARG A 110 7.95 14.66 4.14
CA ARG A 110 7.64 16.01 4.60
C ARG A 110 6.46 16.47 3.73
N ARG A 111 5.24 16.30 4.23
CA ARG A 111 4.08 17.02 3.70
C ARG A 111 4.47 18.49 3.75
N ASN A 112 4.63 19.10 2.58
CA ASN A 112 4.82 20.53 2.49
C ASN A 112 3.62 21.18 3.18
N LYS A 113 3.85 21.77 4.35
CA LYS A 113 2.87 22.63 5.02
C LYS A 113 2.91 23.99 4.35
N HIS A 114 2.50 24.04 3.10
CA HIS A 114 2.15 25.24 2.35
C HIS A 114 0.82 24.83 1.66
N GLY A 115 -0.36 25.17 2.15
CA GLY A 115 -0.74 26.46 2.71
C GLY A 115 -1.09 27.42 1.58
N VAL A 116 -2.06 27.04 0.72
CA VAL A 116 -2.99 27.91 -0.01
C VAL A 116 -4.28 27.12 -0.17
#